data_AF-A0AAW7EG54-F1
#
_entry.id   AF-A0AAW7EG54-F1
#
_cell.length_a   1.000
_cell.length_b   1.000
_cell.length_c   1.000
_cell.angle_alpha   90.00
_cell.angle_beta   90.00
_cell.angle_gamma   90.00
#
_symmetry.space_group_name_H-M   'P 1'
#
loop_
_entity.id
_entity.type
_entity.pdbx_description
1 polymer ?
#
loop_
_entity_poly.entity_id
_entity_poly.type
_entity_poly.pdbx_seq_one_letter_code
_entity_poly.pdbx_strand_id
1 'polypeptide(L)'
;MQQQQATAQWNEILKARAQSSPQMRGWQQARQNLRDFADLMMQRETEKQGFTLSYIKTVTWQAERLLNQETPLESLLTQYQDARTQGRNTEALEKQVNEQMNGVLSRWLLLKSNVVPESATNAKSGK
;
A
#
# COMPACT_ATOMS: atom_id res chain seq x y z
N MET A 1 -37.73 8.84 2.90
CA MET A 1 -37.17 9.14 1.57
C MET A 1 -35.83 9.87 1.67
N GLN A 2 -35.71 11.02 2.35
CA GLN A 2 -34.44 11.77 2.46
C GLN A 2 -33.27 10.99 3.09
N GLN A 3 -33.51 10.24 4.18
CA GLN A 3 -32.45 9.48 4.85
C GLN A 3 -31.84 8.39 3.97
N GLN A 4 -32.66 7.69 3.17
CA GLN A 4 -32.19 6.63 2.29
C GLN A 4 -31.32 7.17 1.15
N GLN A 5 -31.68 8.34 0.60
CA GLN A 5 -30.87 9.02 -0.43
C GLN A 5 -29.53 9.50 0.11
N ALA A 6 -29.52 10.08 1.32
CA ALA A 6 -28.28 10.50 1.97
C ALA A 6 -27.34 9.31 2.24
N THR A 7 -27.87 8.17 2.69
CA THR A 7 -27.09 6.94 2.88
C THR A 7 -26.52 6.40 1.56
N ALA A 8 -27.31 6.44 0.48
CA ALA A 8 -26.84 6.00 -0.84
C ALA A 8 -25.70 6.89 -1.36
N GLN A 9 -25.85 8.21 -1.28
CA GLN A 9 -24.79 9.16 -1.67
C GLN A 9 -23.53 8.98 -0.84
N TRP A 10 -23.67 8.77 0.47
CA TRP A 10 -22.54 8.49 1.35
C TRP A 10 -21.79 7.22 0.94
N ASN A 11 -22.51 6.14 0.64
CA ASN A 11 -21.91 4.90 0.19
C ASN A 11 -21.14 5.06 -1.14
N GLU A 12 -21.67 5.85 -2.09
CA GLU A 12 -20.97 6.12 -3.35
C GLU A 12 -19.68 6.92 -3.14
N ILE A 13 -19.70 7.92 -2.24
CA ILE A 13 -18.49 8.67 -1.87
C ILE A 13 -17.44 7.75 -1.24
N LEU A 14 -17.85 6.85 -0.35
CA LEU A 14 -16.94 5.88 0.27
C LEU A 14 -16.32 4.96 -0.77
N LYS A 15 -17.12 4.42 -1.71
CA LYS A 15 -16.62 3.55 -2.79
C LYS A 15 -15.60 4.29 -3.66
N ALA A 16 -15.91 5.50 -4.10
CA ALA A 16 -15.03 6.30 -4.96
C ALA A 16 -13.67 6.57 -4.28
N ARG A 17 -13.68 6.97 -3.01
CA ARG A 17 -12.44 7.20 -2.23
C ARG A 17 -11.66 5.91 -1.96
N ALA A 18 -12.36 4.81 -1.68
CA ALA A 18 -11.71 3.52 -1.46
C ALA A 18 -11.05 2.98 -2.74
N GLN A 19 -11.62 3.25 -3.91
CA GLN A 19 -11.03 2.89 -5.20
C GLN A 19 -9.73 3.65 -5.49
N SER A 20 -9.62 4.91 -5.06
CA SER A 20 -8.39 5.69 -5.19
C SER A 20 -7.35 5.39 -4.10
N SER A 21 -7.68 4.54 -3.12
CA SER A 21 -6.75 4.17 -2.04
C SER A 21 -5.73 3.14 -2.53
N PRO A 22 -4.41 3.37 -2.29
CA PRO A 22 -3.38 2.38 -2.52
C PRO A 22 -3.67 1.06 -1.82
N GLN A 23 -3.49 -0.07 -2.52
CA GLN A 23 -3.78 -1.39 -1.97
C GLN A 23 -2.60 -1.99 -1.17
N MET A 24 -1.41 -1.41 -1.26
CA MET A 24 -0.16 -1.83 -0.63
C MET A 24 0.23 -3.29 -0.91
N ARG A 25 -0.24 -3.86 -2.03
CA ARG A 25 0.08 -5.24 -2.43
C ARG A 25 1.57 -5.40 -2.73
N GLY A 26 2.16 -4.43 -3.43
CA GLY A 26 3.60 -4.40 -3.71
C GLY A 26 4.43 -4.37 -2.42
N TRP A 27 4.03 -3.56 -1.43
CA TRP A 27 4.70 -3.51 -0.13
C TRP A 27 4.63 -4.85 0.62
N GLN A 28 3.44 -5.46 0.70
CA GLN A 28 3.27 -6.76 1.35
C GLN A 28 4.11 -7.84 0.65
N GLN A 29 4.11 -7.85 -0.69
CA GLN A 29 4.91 -8.79 -1.47
C GLN A 29 6.41 -8.57 -1.29
N ALA A 30 6.89 -7.32 -1.28
CA ALA A 30 8.29 -7.00 -1.03
C ALA A 30 8.74 -7.51 0.33
N ARG A 31 7.93 -7.27 1.38
CA ARG A 31 8.21 -7.74 2.74
C ARG A 31 8.29 -9.26 2.81
N GLN A 32 7.37 -9.97 2.14
CA GLN A 32 7.40 -11.42 2.08
C GLN A 32 8.63 -11.93 1.33
N ASN A 33 8.91 -11.40 0.14
CA ASN A 33 10.07 -11.80 -0.67
C ASN A 33 11.40 -11.61 0.10
N LEU A 34 11.54 -10.50 0.80
CA LEU A 34 12.72 -10.23 1.64
C LEU A 34 12.83 -11.20 2.81
N ARG A 35 11.70 -11.60 3.41
CA ARG A 35 11.67 -12.59 4.48
C ARG A 35 12.10 -13.96 3.97
N ASP A 36 11.51 -14.41 2.87
CA ASP A 36 11.85 -15.69 2.24
C ASP A 36 13.33 -15.73 1.82
N PHE A 37 13.84 -14.61 1.31
CA PHE A 37 15.25 -14.48 0.98
C PHE A 37 16.17 -14.55 2.22
N ALA A 38 15.80 -13.92 3.33
CA ALA A 38 16.54 -14.03 4.58
C ALA A 38 16.56 -15.47 5.12
N ASP A 39 15.43 -16.17 5.07
CA ASP A 39 15.34 -17.56 5.49
C ASP A 39 16.20 -18.47 4.59
N LEU A 40 16.19 -18.23 3.27
CA LEU A 40 17.09 -18.91 2.32
C LEU A 40 18.57 -18.61 2.61
N MET A 41 18.90 -17.38 3.01
CA MET A 41 20.27 -17.02 3.38
C MET A 41 20.79 -17.83 4.56
N MET A 42 19.97 -17.96 5.61
CA MET A 42 20.28 -18.78 6.77
C MET A 42 20.44 -20.27 6.41
N GLN A 43 19.59 -20.78 5.52
CA GLN A 43 19.69 -22.16 5.05
C GLN A 43 21.02 -22.42 4.33
N ARG A 44 21.38 -21.58 3.35
CA ARG A 44 22.62 -21.76 2.57
C ARG A 44 23.86 -21.66 3.45
N GLU A 45 23.86 -20.74 4.42
CA GLU A 45 24.94 -20.64 5.40
C GLU A 45 25.10 -21.93 6.21
N THR A 46 23.98 -22.50 6.70
CA THR A 46 23.95 -23.79 7.43
C THR A 46 24.50 -24.93 6.55
N GLU A 47 24.14 -24.94 5.27
CA GLU A 47 24.60 -25.92 4.29
C GLU A 47 26.03 -25.65 3.77
N LYS A 48 26.71 -24.60 4.26
CA LYS A 48 28.03 -24.12 3.77
C LYS A 48 28.04 -23.83 2.27
N GLN A 49 26.91 -23.40 1.73
CA GLN A 49 26.73 -22.99 0.35
C GLN A 49 26.71 -21.46 0.23
N GLY A 50 27.22 -20.94 -0.89
CA GLY A 50 27.20 -19.50 -1.18
C GLY A 50 26.01 -19.06 -2.02
N PHE A 51 25.85 -17.75 -2.14
CA PHE A 51 24.97 -17.12 -3.14
C PHE A 51 25.78 -16.53 -4.28
N THR A 52 25.18 -16.50 -5.46
CA THR A 52 25.71 -15.69 -6.55
C THR A 52 25.34 -14.23 -6.33
N LEU A 53 26.26 -13.33 -6.67
CA LEU A 53 25.99 -11.89 -6.66
C LEU A 53 24.80 -11.53 -7.56
N SER A 54 24.62 -12.26 -8.67
CA SER A 54 23.48 -12.07 -9.58
C SER A 54 22.15 -12.30 -8.88
N TYR A 55 22.03 -13.38 -8.10
CA TYR A 55 20.81 -13.70 -7.37
C TYR A 55 20.46 -12.62 -6.32
N ILE A 56 21.46 -12.15 -5.56
CA ILE A 56 21.28 -11.08 -4.59
C ILE A 56 20.79 -9.80 -5.28
N LYS A 57 21.38 -9.44 -6.42
CA LYS A 57 20.95 -8.28 -7.23
C LYS A 57 19.49 -8.42 -7.68
N THR A 58 19.08 -9.61 -8.14
CA THR A 58 17.71 -9.86 -8.60
C THR A 58 16.69 -9.64 -7.47
N VAL A 59 16.92 -10.25 -6.30
CA VAL A 59 16.00 -10.10 -5.16
C VAL A 59 15.94 -8.64 -4.69
N THR A 60 17.09 -7.98 -4.57
CA THR A 60 17.17 -6.57 -4.15
C THR A 60 16.42 -5.66 -5.11
N TRP A 61 16.67 -5.80 -6.42
CA TRP A 61 15.99 -5.00 -7.44
C TRP A 61 14.48 -5.24 -7.47
N GLN A 62 14.05 -6.49 -7.29
CA GLN A 62 12.63 -6.82 -7.24
C GLN A 62 11.95 -6.22 -6.01
N ALA A 63 12.59 -6.26 -4.84
CA ALA A 63 12.07 -5.64 -3.63
C ALA A 63 11.93 -4.12 -3.79
N GLU A 64 12.97 -3.44 -4.30
CA GLU A 64 12.93 -2.00 -4.60
C GLU A 64 11.79 -1.65 -5.56
N ARG A 65 11.64 -2.40 -6.66
CA ARG A 65 10.57 -2.16 -7.62
C ARG A 65 9.18 -2.33 -7.00
N LEU A 66 9.00 -3.33 -6.14
CA LEU A 66 7.72 -3.60 -5.45
C LEU A 66 7.39 -2.53 -4.41
N LEU A 67 8.38 -2.06 -3.64
CA LEU A 67 8.22 -1.00 -2.65
C LEU A 67 7.89 0.35 -3.29
N ASN A 68 8.38 0.59 -4.51
CA ASN A 68 8.15 1.84 -5.23
C ASN A 68 6.85 1.87 -6.07
N GLN A 69 6.02 0.82 -6.03
CA GLN A 69 4.74 0.81 -6.77
C GLN A 69 3.74 1.82 -6.23
N GLU A 70 3.73 2.03 -4.92
CA GLU A 70 2.82 2.95 -4.22
C GLU A 70 3.56 3.56 -3.03
N THR A 71 3.37 4.86 -2.77
CA THR A 71 3.97 5.51 -1.59
C THR A 71 3.13 5.26 -0.35
N PRO A 72 3.70 4.71 0.75
CA PRO A 72 2.99 4.56 2.01
C PRO A 72 2.52 5.88 2.63
N LEU A 73 1.37 5.87 3.30
CA LEU A 73 0.83 7.06 3.97
C LEU A 73 1.80 7.56 5.03
N GLU A 74 2.45 6.65 5.74
CA GLU A 74 3.48 6.94 6.74
C GLU A 74 4.69 7.66 6.12
N SER A 75 5.07 7.29 4.89
CA SER A 75 6.13 7.98 4.15
C SER A 75 5.70 9.39 3.74
N LEU A 76 4.47 9.56 3.25
CA LEU A 76 3.94 10.89 2.93
C LEU A 76 3.85 11.81 4.17
N LEU A 77 3.45 11.26 5.31
CA LEU A 77 3.40 12.00 6.57
C LEU A 77 4.80 12.46 7.00
N THR A 78 5.79 11.59 6.86
CA THR A 78 7.20 11.93 7.13
C THR A 78 7.67 13.06 6.19
N GLN A 79 7.41 12.94 4.89
CA GLN A 79 7.76 13.97 3.90
C GLN A 79 7.07 15.32 4.19
N TYR A 80 5.80 15.30 4.59
CA TYR A 80 5.06 16.50 4.98
C TYR A 80 5.68 17.16 6.23
N GLN A 81 6.03 16.38 7.25
CA GLN A 81 6.69 16.88 8.45
C GLN A 81 8.05 17.52 8.12
N ASP A 82 8.86 16.86 7.29
CA ASP A 82 10.16 17.38 6.87
C ASP A 82 10.03 18.66 6.03
N ALA A 83 9.07 18.71 5.10
CA ALA A 83 8.83 19.90 4.30
C ALA A 83 8.37 21.09 5.16
N ARG A 84 7.50 20.84 6.15
CA ARG A 84 7.02 21.86 7.07
C ARG A 84 8.12 22.41 7.96
N THR A 85 8.96 21.54 8.52
CA THR A 85 10.10 21.95 9.37
C THR A 85 11.13 22.78 8.59
N GLN A 86 11.26 22.54 7.29
CA GLN A 86 12.15 23.28 6.39
C GLN A 86 11.50 24.55 5.79
N GLY A 87 10.26 24.89 6.17
CA GLY A 87 9.54 26.06 5.65
C GLY A 87 9.21 25.99 4.15
N ARG A 88 9.17 24.78 3.56
CA ARG A 88 8.81 24.57 2.15
C ARG A 88 7.30 24.63 1.96
N ASN A 89 6.85 24.89 0.73
CA ASN A 89 5.43 24.80 0.41
C ASN A 89 4.96 23.34 0.53
N THR A 90 3.91 23.11 1.34
CA THR A 90 3.34 21.79 1.62
C THR A 90 1.97 21.55 1.01
N GLU A 91 1.40 22.49 0.26
CA GLU A 91 0.00 22.42 -0.22
C GLU A 91 -0.29 21.12 -1.01
N ALA A 92 0.59 20.76 -1.94
CA ALA A 92 0.45 19.54 -2.71
C ALA A 92 0.58 18.26 -1.85
N LEU A 93 1.54 18.24 -0.91
CA LEU A 93 1.72 17.12 0.01
C LEU A 93 0.51 16.97 0.95
N GLU A 94 -0.03 18.08 1.44
CA GLU A 94 -1.21 18.09 2.31
C GLU A 94 -2.42 17.50 1.59
N LYS A 95 -2.65 17.92 0.33
CA LYS A 95 -3.70 17.37 -0.49
C LYS A 95 -3.54 15.86 -0.69
N GLN A 96 -2.32 15.40 -1.01
CA GLN A 96 -2.04 13.98 -1.21
C GLN A 96 -2.23 13.15 0.08
N VAL A 97 -1.76 13.66 1.23
CA VAL A 97 -1.98 13.05 2.55
C VAL A 97 -3.47 12.93 2.83
N ASN A 98 -4.25 13.99 2.61
CA ASN A 98 -5.69 14.00 2.82
C ASN A 98 -6.42 13.02 1.90
N GLU A 99 -6.07 12.97 0.63
CA GLU A 99 -6.65 12.02 -0.33
C GLU A 99 -6.38 10.57 0.08
N GLN A 100 -5.12 10.25 0.41
CA GLN A 100 -4.74 8.89 0.78
C GLN A 100 -5.33 8.47 2.14
N MET A 101 -5.36 9.36 3.12
CA MET A 101 -6.01 9.12 4.43
C MET A 101 -7.51 8.86 4.27
N ASN A 102 -8.21 9.69 3.49
CA ASN A 102 -9.63 9.52 3.21
C ASN A 102 -9.92 8.23 2.45
N GLY A 103 -9.04 7.83 1.53
CA GLY A 103 -9.14 6.55 0.82
C GLY A 103 -9.01 5.36 1.76
N VAL A 104 -7.99 5.36 2.62
CA VAL A 104 -7.75 4.31 3.61
C VAL A 104 -8.92 4.20 4.59
N LEU A 105 -9.40 5.32 5.11
CA LEU A 105 -10.56 5.35 6.01
C LEU A 105 -11.82 4.82 5.32
N SER A 106 -12.08 5.24 4.07
CA SER A 106 -13.24 4.77 3.32
C SER A 106 -13.19 3.26 3.08
N ARG A 107 -12.02 2.73 2.74
CA ARG A 107 -11.81 1.28 2.61
C ARG A 107 -12.08 0.55 3.93
N TRP A 108 -11.59 1.07 5.06
CA TRP A 108 -11.86 0.49 6.37
C TRP A 108 -13.35 0.48 6.72
N LEU A 109 -14.06 1.60 6.48
CA LEU A 109 -15.50 1.70 6.75
C LEU A 109 -16.30 0.70 5.91
N LEU A 110 -15.94 0.52 4.64
CA LEU A 110 -16.55 -0.46 3.74
C LEU A 110 -16.31 -1.92 4.18
N LEU A 111 -15.09 -2.23 4.63
CA LEU A 111 -14.78 -3.54 5.20
C LEU A 111 -15.59 -3.82 6.47
N LYS A 112 -15.77 -2.80 7.33
CA LYS A 112 -16.57 -2.92 8.56
C LYS A 112 -18.07 -3.07 8.28
N SER A 113 -18.59 -2.49 7.21
CA SER A 113 -20.02 -2.55 6.85
C SER A 113 -20.40 -3.79 6.04
N ASN A 114 -19.48 -4.75 5.82
CA ASN A 114 -19.62 -5.89 4.90
C ASN A 114 -19.90 -5.51 3.44
N VAL A 115 -19.67 -4.24 3.07
CA VAL A 115 -19.74 -3.78 1.68
C VAL A 115 -18.33 -3.87 1.12
N VAL A 116 -17.90 -5.07 0.71
CA VAL A 116 -16.56 -5.24 0.13
C VAL A 116 -16.50 -4.48 -1.20
N PRO A 117 -15.58 -3.51 -1.38
CA PRO A 117 -15.40 -2.85 -2.67
C PRO A 117 -14.84 -3.86 -3.69
N GLU A 118 -15.41 -3.91 -4.89
CA GLU A 118 -15.04 -4.86 -5.97
C GLU A 118 -13.55 -4.81 -6.37
N SER A 119 -12.86 -3.70 -6.11
CA SER A 119 -11.40 -3.60 -6.32
C SER A 119 -10.59 -4.54 -5.40
N ALA A 120 -11.17 -4.99 -4.28
CA ALA A 120 -10.57 -5.99 -3.38
C ALA A 120 -10.77 -7.43 -3.88
N THR A 121 -11.77 -7.71 -4.72
CA THR A 121 -12.10 -9.07 -5.19
C THR A 121 -11.40 -9.47 -6.50
N ASN A 122 -10.83 -8.51 -7.24
CA ASN A 122 -10.08 -8.77 -8.48
C ASN A 122 -8.75 -9.54 -8.32
N ALA A 123 -8.50 -10.17 -7.17
CA ALA A 123 -7.40 -11.13 -6.97
C ALA A 123 -7.84 -12.61 -7.08
N LYS A 124 -9.13 -12.90 -7.31
CA LYS A 124 -9.62 -14.26 -7.52
C LYS A 124 -10.63 -14.35 -8.67
N SER A 125 -10.15 -14.32 -9.90
CA SER A 125 -10.74 -15.08 -11.01
C SER A 125 -9.70 -15.21 -12.12
N GLY A 126 -8.78 -16.15 -11.89
CA GLY A 126 -7.76 -16.56 -12.84
C GLY A 126 -7.53 -18.04 -12.67
N LYS A 127 -8.55 -18.83 -13.00
CA LYS A 127 -8.48 -20.21 -13.50
C LYS A 127 -9.87 -20.67 -13.91
#